data_AF-A0A7Y5T9L6-F1
#
_entry.id   AF-A0A7Y5T9L6-F1
#
_cell.length_a   1.000
_cell.length_b   1.000
_cell.length_c   1.000
_cell.angle_alpha   90.00
_cell.angle_beta   90.00
_cell.angle_gamma   90.00
#
_symmetry.space_group_name_H-M   'P 1'
#
loop_
_entity.id
_entity.type
_entity.pdbx_description
1 polymer ?
#
loop_
_entity_poly.entity_id
_entity_poly.type
_entity_poly.pdbx_seq_one_letter_code
_entity_poly.pdbx_strand_id
1 'polypeptide(L)'
;LGPQQESAEASADATPTQDPRPAGWPAQVSDERATRLLPLPTAPAGSGGYELIGISADATPTRFDPCRPLHYVVNPDRAPRGGVGLVRQAVARASAATGLRFTYDGRTDEPWTKTRRPVQRQRYGDRWVPVLIGWATDREDPELAGFVAGVGGGYSVSREGGTEHFVTGQVVLDLDAFRRLTRERDRATARGIVQHELGHVVGLDHVDDSSQLMYRETRDGVTDYADGDLRGLAIAGDGPCLPDD
;
A
#
# COMPACT_ATOMS: atom_id res chain seq x y z
N LEU A 1 37.17 16.12 -61.08
CA LEU A 1 37.29 15.57 -59.71
C LEU A 1 37.41 16.78 -58.78
N GLY A 2 36.39 17.45 -58.25
CA GLY A 2 35.06 17.08 -57.77
C GLY A 2 34.97 17.72 -56.36
N PRO A 3 34.04 18.64 -56.06
CA PRO A 3 33.94 19.29 -54.75
C PRO A 3 33.19 18.36 -53.78
N GLN A 4 33.61 18.26 -52.52
CA GLN A 4 32.84 17.56 -51.50
C GLN A 4 32.08 18.56 -50.62
N GLN A 5 30.76 18.36 -50.62
CA GLN A 5 29.72 19.12 -49.95
C GLN A 5 29.71 18.86 -48.44
N GLU A 6 29.32 19.89 -47.69
CA GLU A 6 28.68 19.76 -46.39
C GLU A 6 27.53 18.75 -46.43
N SER A 7 27.43 17.91 -45.41
CA SER A 7 26.22 17.15 -45.11
C SER A 7 26.04 17.16 -43.60
N ALA A 8 25.20 18.09 -43.15
CA ALA A 8 24.63 18.05 -41.81
C ALA A 8 23.58 16.94 -41.79
N GLU A 9 23.90 15.80 -41.17
CA GLU A 9 22.91 14.78 -40.84
C GLU A 9 22.15 15.22 -39.59
N ALA A 10 20.93 15.70 -39.81
CA ALA A 10 19.89 15.73 -38.79
C ALA A 10 19.53 14.27 -38.47
N SER A 11 20.09 13.71 -37.40
CA SER A 11 19.68 12.40 -36.91
C SER A 11 18.42 12.55 -36.07
N ALA A 12 17.37 11.90 -36.54
CA ALA A 12 16.03 11.90 -35.97
C ALA A 12 16.05 11.42 -34.51
N ASP A 13 15.26 12.11 -33.70
CA ASP A 13 14.94 11.78 -32.31
C ASP A 13 14.32 10.37 -32.27
N ALA A 14 15.13 9.35 -31.97
CA ALA A 14 14.65 7.99 -31.79
C ALA A 14 13.95 7.94 -30.43
N THR A 15 12.61 7.93 -30.44
CA THR A 15 11.82 7.64 -29.25
C THR A 15 12.24 6.26 -28.72
N PRO A 16 12.61 6.12 -27.43
CA PRO A 16 13.01 4.81 -26.90
C PRO A 16 11.86 3.82 -27.08
N THR A 17 12.15 2.68 -27.71
CA THR A 17 11.20 1.59 -27.87
C THR A 17 10.87 1.03 -26.48
N GLN A 18 9.63 1.22 -26.03
CA GLN A 18 9.10 0.72 -24.76
C GLN A 18 9.08 -0.81 -24.76
N ASP A 19 9.56 -1.43 -23.67
CA ASP A 19 9.44 -2.87 -23.50
C ASP A 19 7.95 -3.26 -23.36
N PRO A 20 7.48 -4.30 -24.06
CA PRO A 20 6.08 -4.70 -23.99
C PRO A 20 5.71 -5.12 -22.57
N ARG A 21 4.60 -4.56 -22.06
CA ARG A 21 4.05 -4.90 -20.74
C ARG A 21 3.88 -6.43 -20.57
N PRO A 22 4.27 -7.01 -19.42
CA PRO A 22 4.16 -8.46 -19.20
C PRO A 22 2.73 -8.98 -19.41
N ALA A 23 2.62 -10.18 -19.99
CA ALA A 23 1.34 -10.81 -20.24
C ALA A 23 0.55 -11.01 -18.93
N GLY A 24 -0.70 -10.54 -18.90
CA GLY A 24 -1.59 -10.64 -17.74
C GLY A 24 -1.56 -9.44 -16.79
N TRP A 25 -0.61 -8.51 -16.95
CA TRP A 25 -0.65 -7.22 -16.27
C TRP A 25 -1.77 -6.35 -16.85
N PRO A 26 -2.39 -5.50 -16.03
CA PRO A 26 -3.44 -4.63 -16.53
C PRO A 26 -2.88 -3.55 -17.46
N ALA A 27 -3.73 -2.89 -18.23
CA ALA A 27 -3.37 -1.69 -18.98
C ALA A 27 -2.97 -0.54 -18.05
N GLN A 28 -2.34 0.48 -18.61
CA GLN A 28 -2.14 1.75 -17.90
C GLN A 28 -3.47 2.40 -17.55
N VAL A 29 -3.54 2.95 -16.33
CA VAL A 29 -4.70 3.71 -15.86
C VAL A 29 -4.47 5.21 -16.11
N SER A 30 -5.53 5.92 -16.52
CA SER A 30 -5.44 7.31 -16.98
C SER A 30 -5.16 8.36 -15.89
N ASP A 31 -5.16 7.96 -14.62
CA ASP A 31 -4.94 8.83 -13.47
C ASP A 31 -3.51 8.84 -12.94
N GLU A 32 -2.59 8.18 -13.64
CA GLU A 32 -1.16 8.33 -13.48
C GLU A 32 -0.65 9.74 -13.83
N ARG A 33 0.49 10.12 -13.25
CA ARG A 33 1.20 11.37 -13.50
C ARG A 33 2.69 11.13 -13.70
N ALA A 34 3.36 12.05 -14.39
CA ALA A 34 4.81 12.01 -14.59
C ALA A 34 5.62 12.29 -13.30
N THR A 35 4.97 12.76 -12.24
CA THR A 35 5.60 13.11 -10.95
C THR A 35 4.71 12.64 -9.81
N ARG A 36 5.32 12.42 -8.64
CA ARG A 36 4.60 12.05 -7.41
C ARG A 36 3.40 12.96 -7.13
N LEU A 37 2.30 12.36 -6.68
CA LEU A 37 1.00 13.03 -6.51
C LEU A 37 0.91 13.90 -5.25
N LEU A 38 1.75 13.62 -4.27
CA LEU A 38 1.82 14.29 -2.97
C LEU A 38 3.29 14.46 -2.61
N PRO A 39 3.70 15.52 -1.88
CA PRO A 39 5.08 15.68 -1.44
C PRO A 39 5.50 14.54 -0.49
N LEU A 40 6.81 14.32 -0.37
CA LEU A 40 7.34 13.47 0.70
C LEU A 40 7.02 14.10 2.06
N PRO A 41 6.64 13.28 3.06
CA PRO A 41 6.52 13.75 4.41
C PRO A 41 7.91 14.02 5.02
N THR A 42 7.97 15.00 5.93
CA THR A 42 9.17 15.18 6.76
C THR A 42 9.19 14.11 7.84
N ALA A 43 10.17 13.21 7.77
CA ALA A 43 10.36 12.19 8.80
C ALA A 43 10.87 12.80 10.11
N PRO A 44 10.47 12.26 11.28
CA PRO A 44 11.06 12.64 12.56
C PRO A 44 12.58 12.40 12.59
N ALA A 45 13.30 13.21 13.35
CA ALA A 45 14.74 13.04 13.56
C ALA A 45 15.07 11.69 14.24
N GLY A 46 16.32 11.25 14.10
CA GLY A 46 16.79 9.97 14.65
C GLY A 46 16.92 8.87 13.59
N SER A 47 17.17 7.65 14.02
CA SER A 47 17.34 6.47 13.18
C SER A 47 16.64 5.26 13.77
N GLY A 48 16.33 4.26 12.94
CA GLY A 48 15.71 3.00 13.36
C GLY A 48 14.25 3.14 13.83
N GLY A 49 13.77 2.11 14.52
CA GLY A 49 12.37 2.01 14.97
C GLY A 49 11.39 1.61 13.87
N TYR A 50 11.89 1.07 12.75
CA TYR A 50 11.09 0.50 11.67
C TYR A 50 11.86 -0.67 11.06
N GLU A 51 11.13 -1.61 10.48
CA GLU A 51 11.62 -2.64 9.58
C GLU A 51 10.80 -2.59 8.28
N LEU A 52 11.38 -3.05 7.17
CA LEU A 52 10.73 -3.01 5.84
C LEU A 52 10.52 -4.42 5.30
N ILE A 53 9.35 -4.65 4.70
CA ILE A 53 9.03 -5.86 3.95
C ILE A 53 9.63 -5.74 2.55
N GLY A 54 10.22 -6.83 2.05
CA GLY A 54 10.67 -6.91 0.66
C GLY A 54 11.87 -6.00 0.38
N ILE A 55 13.02 -6.31 0.98
CA ILE A 55 14.30 -5.67 0.66
C ILE A 55 15.05 -6.58 -0.32
N SER A 56 15.40 -6.08 -1.50
CA SER A 56 16.23 -6.83 -2.46
C SER A 56 17.68 -6.95 -2.01
N ALA A 57 18.46 -7.81 -2.67
CA ALA A 57 19.84 -8.11 -2.29
C ALA A 57 20.78 -6.88 -2.34
N ASP A 58 20.44 -5.87 -3.13
CA ASP A 58 21.12 -4.56 -3.22
C ASP A 58 20.61 -3.53 -2.19
N ALA A 59 19.82 -3.98 -1.22
CA ALA A 59 19.20 -3.16 -0.18
C ALA A 59 18.16 -2.15 -0.68
N THR A 60 17.58 -2.35 -1.87
CA THR A 60 16.47 -1.53 -2.36
C THR A 60 15.14 -2.03 -1.76
N PRO A 61 14.35 -1.16 -1.09
CA PRO A 61 13.03 -1.57 -0.60
C PRO A 61 12.01 -1.62 -1.74
N THR A 62 11.18 -2.67 -1.73
CA THR A 62 9.93 -2.77 -2.49
C THR A 62 8.98 -1.66 -2.04
N ARG A 63 8.53 -0.82 -2.98
CA ARG A 63 7.73 0.38 -2.70
C ARG A 63 6.59 0.51 -3.71
N PHE A 64 5.60 1.32 -3.37
CA PHE A 64 4.56 1.75 -4.31
C PHE A 64 5.09 2.85 -5.23
N ASP A 65 4.51 2.94 -6.43
CA ASP A 65 4.63 4.09 -7.31
C ASP A 65 3.84 5.29 -6.74
N PRO A 66 4.49 6.38 -6.27
CA PRO A 66 3.79 7.53 -5.69
C PRO A 66 3.16 8.45 -6.73
N CYS A 67 3.34 8.15 -8.02
CA CYS A 67 2.85 8.91 -9.17
C CYS A 67 1.51 8.35 -9.67
N ARG A 68 1.07 7.23 -9.08
CA ARG A 68 -0.25 6.62 -9.24
C ARG A 68 -1.04 6.68 -7.93
N PRO A 69 -2.36 6.92 -7.97
CA PRO A 69 -3.18 6.83 -6.77
C PRO A 69 -3.29 5.38 -6.30
N LEU A 70 -3.10 5.17 -5.00
CA LEU A 70 -3.38 3.89 -4.34
C LEU A 70 -4.88 3.83 -4.01
N HIS A 71 -5.64 3.20 -4.89
CA HIS A 71 -7.07 3.04 -4.69
C HIS A 71 -7.39 2.03 -3.59
N TYR A 72 -8.45 2.28 -2.84
CA TYR A 72 -8.97 1.34 -1.85
C TYR A 72 -10.50 1.28 -1.87
N VAL A 73 -11.01 0.09 -1.57
CA VAL A 73 -12.44 -0.20 -1.39
C VAL A 73 -12.64 -0.79 0.00
N VAL A 74 -13.84 -0.60 0.54
CA VAL A 74 -14.20 -1.17 1.84
C VAL A 74 -15.34 -2.16 1.64
N ASN A 75 -15.15 -3.42 2.01
CA ASN A 75 -16.27 -4.33 2.20
C ASN A 75 -16.89 -4.04 3.58
N PRO A 76 -18.09 -3.44 3.66
CA PRO A 76 -18.70 -3.05 4.93
C PRO A 76 -19.43 -4.21 5.60
N ASP A 77 -19.43 -5.41 5.02
CA ASP A 77 -20.17 -6.55 5.55
C ASP A 77 -19.70 -6.84 6.97
N ARG A 78 -20.69 -6.89 7.87
CA ARG A 78 -20.52 -7.10 9.32
C ARG A 78 -19.72 -6.01 10.05
N ALA A 79 -19.24 -4.97 9.37
CA ALA A 79 -18.51 -3.88 9.99
C ALA A 79 -19.30 -3.30 11.17
N PRO A 80 -18.67 -3.04 12.32
CA PRO A 80 -19.35 -2.36 13.42
C PRO A 80 -19.79 -0.96 13.00
N ARG A 81 -20.73 -0.38 13.75
CA ARG A 81 -21.24 0.97 13.48
C ARG A 81 -20.10 1.98 13.42
N GLY A 82 -19.94 2.62 12.27
CA GLY A 82 -18.89 3.62 12.04
C GLY A 82 -17.54 3.04 11.58
N GLY A 83 -17.44 1.73 11.32
CA GLY A 83 -16.21 1.06 10.87
C GLY A 83 -15.64 1.66 9.57
N VAL A 84 -16.47 1.89 8.55
CA VAL A 84 -16.03 2.55 7.30
C VAL A 84 -15.45 3.94 7.57
N GLY A 85 -16.05 4.70 8.48
CA GLY A 85 -15.54 6.03 8.85
C GLY A 85 -14.19 5.96 9.57
N LEU A 86 -13.99 4.95 10.42
CA LEU A 86 -12.73 4.69 11.10
C LEU A 86 -11.63 4.28 10.11
N VAL A 87 -11.94 3.41 9.15
CA VAL A 87 -11.00 3.04 8.07
C VAL A 87 -10.55 4.27 7.29
N ARG A 88 -11.49 5.15 6.91
CA ARG A 88 -11.14 6.40 6.20
C ARG A 88 -10.21 7.31 7.01
N GLN A 89 -10.34 7.34 8.33
CA GLN A 89 -9.44 8.10 9.21
C GLN A 89 -8.04 7.49 9.24
N ALA A 90 -7.95 6.17 9.38
CA ALA A 90 -6.66 5.45 9.34
C ALA A 90 -5.96 5.62 7.98
N VAL A 91 -6.68 5.50 6.87
CA VAL A 91 -6.13 5.72 5.51
C VAL A 91 -5.64 7.16 5.33
N ALA A 92 -6.36 8.15 5.84
CA ALA A 92 -5.90 9.54 5.79
C ALA A 92 -4.58 9.72 6.57
N ARG A 93 -4.43 9.04 7.71
CA ARG A 93 -3.20 9.06 8.50
C ARG A 93 -2.03 8.38 7.77
N ALA A 94 -2.26 7.22 7.16
CA ALA A 94 -1.27 6.51 6.34
C ALA A 94 -0.85 7.33 5.12
N SER A 95 -1.80 7.98 4.43
CA SER A 95 -1.52 8.89 3.30
C SER A 95 -0.60 10.04 3.72
N ALA A 96 -0.88 10.67 4.88
CA ALA A 96 -0.04 11.75 5.39
C ALA A 96 1.36 11.28 5.81
N ALA A 97 1.48 10.08 6.37
CA ALA A 97 2.75 9.53 6.86
C ALA A 97 3.64 8.97 5.74
N THR A 98 3.08 8.62 4.59
CA THR A 98 3.81 8.06 3.44
C THR A 98 4.01 9.08 2.31
N GLY A 99 3.12 10.06 2.18
CA GLY A 99 3.05 10.88 0.98
C GLY A 99 2.52 10.10 -0.24
N LEU A 100 1.85 8.96 -0.04
CA LEU A 100 1.10 8.26 -1.08
C LEU A 100 -0.33 8.81 -1.15
N ARG A 101 -0.85 9.00 -2.37
CA ARG A 101 -2.24 9.43 -2.57
C ARG A 101 -3.17 8.23 -2.48
N PHE A 102 -4.00 8.16 -1.45
CA PHE A 102 -5.08 7.17 -1.38
C PHE A 102 -6.39 7.70 -1.95
N THR A 103 -7.05 6.88 -2.78
CA THR A 103 -8.36 7.22 -3.40
C THR A 103 -9.43 6.22 -2.97
N TYR A 104 -10.53 6.70 -2.39
CA TYR A 104 -11.64 5.85 -1.98
C TYR A 104 -12.57 5.56 -3.16
N ASP A 105 -12.59 4.30 -3.60
CA ASP A 105 -13.42 3.85 -4.73
C ASP A 105 -14.82 3.40 -4.28
N GLY A 106 -15.14 3.52 -2.99
CA GLY A 106 -16.46 3.20 -2.45
C GLY A 106 -16.52 1.87 -1.71
N ARG A 107 -17.74 1.35 -1.60
CA ARG A 107 -18.02 0.06 -0.96
C ARG A 107 -17.97 -1.05 -2.01
N THR A 108 -17.57 -2.24 -1.58
CA THR A 108 -17.57 -3.45 -2.42
C THR A 108 -18.26 -4.59 -1.69
N ASP A 109 -18.74 -5.58 -2.45
CA ASP A 109 -19.22 -6.87 -1.94
C ASP A 109 -18.14 -7.96 -2.01
N GLU A 110 -16.92 -7.61 -2.46
CA GLU A 110 -15.83 -8.55 -2.62
C GLU A 110 -15.44 -9.15 -1.26
N PRO A 111 -15.58 -10.48 -1.07
CA PRO A 111 -15.11 -11.12 0.14
C PRO A 111 -13.58 -11.13 0.18
N TRP A 112 -13.03 -11.06 1.38
CA TRP A 112 -11.60 -11.28 1.57
C TRP A 112 -11.23 -12.73 1.23
N THR A 113 -10.08 -12.93 0.57
CA THR A 113 -9.50 -14.26 0.34
C THR A 113 -7.97 -14.19 0.29
N LYS A 114 -7.28 -15.23 0.80
CA LYS A 114 -5.81 -15.33 0.71
C LYS A 114 -5.29 -15.41 -0.72
N THR A 115 -6.09 -15.95 -1.64
CA THR A 115 -5.72 -16.17 -3.04
C THR A 115 -6.33 -15.11 -3.98
N ARG A 116 -6.62 -13.91 -3.45
CA ARG A 116 -7.17 -12.79 -4.23
C ARG A 116 -6.25 -12.49 -5.41
N ARG A 117 -6.81 -12.56 -6.62
CA ARG A 117 -6.07 -12.23 -7.84
C ARG A 117 -5.78 -10.73 -7.90
N PRO A 118 -4.57 -10.32 -8.32
CA PRO A 118 -4.19 -8.91 -8.41
C PRO A 118 -4.90 -8.17 -9.55
N VAL A 119 -5.58 -8.90 -10.45
CA VAL A 119 -6.41 -8.36 -11.54
C VAL A 119 -7.77 -9.07 -11.56
N GLN A 120 -8.86 -8.30 -11.54
CA GLN A 120 -10.25 -8.80 -11.62
C GLN A 120 -11.07 -7.97 -12.61
N ARG A 121 -10.93 -8.28 -13.90
CA ARG A 121 -11.48 -7.49 -15.02
C ARG A 121 -12.99 -7.28 -14.95
N GLN A 122 -13.73 -8.30 -14.54
CA GLN A 122 -15.20 -8.22 -14.44
C GLN A 122 -15.69 -7.29 -13.33
N ARG A 123 -14.89 -7.08 -12.27
CA ARG A 123 -15.27 -6.27 -11.10
C ARG A 123 -14.64 -4.88 -11.13
N TYR A 124 -13.33 -4.82 -11.36
CA TYR A 124 -12.56 -3.57 -11.26
C TYR A 124 -12.04 -3.07 -12.61
N GLY A 125 -12.29 -3.78 -13.70
CA GLY A 125 -11.78 -3.43 -15.02
C GLY A 125 -10.31 -3.80 -15.22
N ASP A 126 -9.70 -3.25 -16.27
CA ASP A 126 -8.32 -3.51 -16.66
C ASP A 126 -7.31 -2.72 -15.82
N ARG A 127 -7.21 -3.04 -14.53
CA ARG A 127 -6.34 -2.38 -13.56
C ARG A 127 -5.92 -3.35 -12.45
N TRP A 128 -4.89 -2.96 -11.70
CA TRP A 128 -4.62 -3.59 -10.41
C TRP A 128 -5.85 -3.38 -9.53
N VAL A 129 -6.26 -4.44 -8.83
CA VAL A 129 -7.39 -4.34 -7.91
C VAL A 129 -7.09 -3.31 -6.81
N PRO A 130 -8.07 -2.53 -6.33
CA PRO A 130 -7.85 -1.63 -5.20
C PRO A 130 -7.49 -2.41 -3.94
N VAL A 131 -6.83 -1.76 -2.97
CA VAL A 131 -6.64 -2.30 -1.63
C VAL A 131 -8.00 -2.63 -1.04
N LEU A 132 -8.21 -3.90 -0.68
CA LEU A 132 -9.46 -4.35 -0.05
C LEU A 132 -9.34 -4.25 1.46
N ILE A 133 -10.27 -3.56 2.11
CA ILE A 133 -10.35 -3.49 3.57
C ILE A 133 -11.70 -4.05 4.01
N GLY A 134 -11.72 -5.03 4.90
CA GLY A 134 -12.95 -5.68 5.35
C GLY A 134 -12.83 -6.28 6.75
N TRP A 135 -13.89 -6.98 7.16
CA TRP A 135 -13.97 -7.69 8.44
C TRP A 135 -14.27 -9.16 8.20
N ALA A 136 -13.67 -10.04 9.00
CA ALA A 136 -13.95 -11.47 8.98
C ALA A 136 -13.96 -12.03 10.40
N THR A 137 -14.52 -13.22 10.55
CA THR A 137 -14.38 -14.04 11.77
C THR A 137 -13.17 -14.97 11.65
N ASP A 138 -12.66 -15.46 12.78
CA ASP A 138 -11.61 -16.50 12.84
C ASP A 138 -11.97 -17.81 12.11
N ARG A 139 -13.27 -18.07 11.90
CA ARG A 139 -13.76 -19.20 11.10
C ARG A 139 -13.64 -18.96 9.60
N GLU A 140 -13.76 -17.70 9.17
CA GLU A 140 -13.61 -17.30 7.77
C GLU A 140 -12.13 -17.12 7.41
N ASP A 141 -11.33 -16.61 8.36
CA ASP A 141 -9.88 -16.57 8.27
C ASP A 141 -9.21 -17.06 9.56
N PRO A 142 -8.65 -18.28 9.57
CA PRO A 142 -7.94 -18.82 10.74
C PRO A 142 -6.72 -18.01 11.20
N GLU A 143 -6.18 -17.09 10.39
CA GLU A 143 -5.09 -16.20 10.84
C GLU A 143 -5.58 -15.17 11.89
N LEU A 144 -6.87 -14.89 11.94
CA LEU A 144 -7.46 -14.01 12.96
C LEU A 144 -7.69 -14.72 14.31
N ALA A 145 -7.35 -16.00 14.42
CA ALA A 145 -7.54 -16.74 15.67
C ALA A 145 -6.63 -16.20 16.80
N GLY A 146 -7.12 -16.28 18.04
CA GLY A 146 -6.37 -15.91 19.22
C GLY A 146 -6.35 -14.40 19.47
N PHE A 147 -5.17 -13.79 19.42
CA PHE A 147 -4.95 -12.38 19.80
C PHE A 147 -4.70 -11.45 18.59
N VAL A 148 -4.94 -11.94 17.38
CA VAL A 148 -4.77 -11.18 16.13
C VAL A 148 -5.99 -10.30 15.90
N ALA A 149 -5.80 -8.98 15.84
CA ALA A 149 -6.89 -8.02 15.64
C ALA A 149 -7.09 -7.63 14.16
N GLY A 150 -6.14 -7.99 13.31
CA GLY A 150 -6.19 -7.80 11.86
C GLY A 150 -4.99 -8.44 11.18
N VAL A 151 -5.06 -8.53 9.87
CA VAL A 151 -3.97 -8.96 8.98
C VAL A 151 -3.95 -8.04 7.77
N GLY A 152 -2.83 -7.36 7.56
CA GLY A 152 -2.53 -6.52 6.42
C GLY A 152 -1.38 -7.08 5.59
N GLY A 153 -1.40 -6.82 4.28
CA GLY A 153 -0.29 -7.19 3.41
C GLY A 153 -0.39 -6.57 2.03
N GLY A 154 0.77 -6.11 1.52
CA GLY A 154 0.94 -5.67 0.15
C GLY A 154 1.03 -6.86 -0.82
N TYR A 155 0.61 -6.65 -2.05
CA TYR A 155 0.87 -7.57 -3.15
C TYR A 155 1.86 -6.89 -4.09
N SER A 156 2.99 -7.55 -4.30
CA SER A 156 4.06 -7.09 -5.16
C SER A 156 4.11 -7.85 -6.47
N VAL A 157 4.67 -7.19 -7.48
CA VAL A 157 5.03 -7.80 -8.75
C VAL A 157 6.43 -7.38 -9.13
N SER A 158 7.10 -8.21 -9.93
CA SER A 158 8.37 -7.90 -10.54
C SER A 158 8.30 -8.14 -12.04
N ARG A 159 8.97 -7.28 -12.81
CA ARG A 159 9.34 -7.60 -14.19
C ARG A 159 10.48 -8.60 -14.18
N GLU A 160 10.63 -9.38 -15.24
CA GLU A 160 11.79 -10.25 -15.40
C GLU A 160 13.08 -9.42 -15.35
N GLY A 161 13.95 -9.69 -14.39
CA GLY A 161 15.18 -8.91 -14.15
C GLY A 161 14.99 -7.51 -13.54
N GLY A 162 13.75 -7.12 -13.20
CA GLY A 162 13.43 -5.80 -12.63
C GLY A 162 13.23 -5.82 -11.11
N THR A 163 13.22 -4.63 -10.50
CA THR A 163 12.93 -4.44 -9.08
C THR A 163 11.46 -4.77 -8.79
N GLU A 164 11.25 -5.45 -7.67
CA GLU A 164 9.90 -5.72 -7.15
C GLU A 164 9.24 -4.41 -6.67
N HIS A 165 7.94 -4.27 -6.91
CA HIS A 165 7.16 -3.13 -6.45
C HIS A 165 5.76 -3.54 -6.01
N PHE A 166 5.20 -2.84 -5.03
CA PHE A 166 3.83 -3.07 -4.58
C PHE A 166 2.82 -2.44 -5.54
N VAL A 167 1.72 -3.16 -5.81
CA VAL A 167 0.66 -2.72 -6.74
C VAL A 167 -0.73 -2.73 -6.12
N THR A 168 -0.94 -3.48 -5.04
CA THR A 168 -2.20 -3.54 -4.29
C THR A 168 -1.95 -4.12 -2.90
N GLY A 169 -3.01 -4.43 -2.17
CA GLY A 169 -2.94 -5.10 -0.87
C GLY A 169 -4.31 -5.50 -0.34
N GLN A 170 -4.32 -6.07 0.85
CA GLN A 170 -5.53 -6.40 1.58
C GLN A 170 -5.36 -6.12 3.07
N VAL A 171 -6.46 -5.78 3.73
CA VAL A 171 -6.60 -5.72 5.18
C VAL A 171 -7.87 -6.48 5.55
N VAL A 172 -7.73 -7.48 6.41
CA VAL A 172 -8.86 -8.12 7.07
C VAL A 172 -8.78 -7.84 8.57
N LEU A 173 -9.89 -7.38 9.14
CA LEU A 173 -9.97 -6.99 10.55
C LEU A 173 -10.81 -8.01 11.31
N ASP A 174 -10.36 -8.40 12.51
CA ASP A 174 -11.13 -9.32 13.33
C ASP A 174 -12.43 -8.68 13.80
N LEU A 175 -13.54 -9.31 13.40
CA LEU A 175 -14.87 -8.79 13.63
C LEU A 175 -15.20 -8.68 15.13
N ASP A 176 -14.79 -9.66 15.93
CA ASP A 176 -15.16 -9.72 17.34
C ASP A 176 -14.31 -8.77 18.20
N ALA A 177 -13.04 -8.58 17.85
CA ALA A 177 -12.17 -7.55 18.38
C ALA A 177 -12.73 -6.14 18.11
N PHE A 178 -13.11 -5.85 16.87
CA PHE A 178 -13.66 -4.54 16.52
C PHE A 178 -15.05 -4.28 17.14
N ARG A 179 -15.86 -5.32 17.33
CA ARG A 179 -17.11 -5.23 18.12
C ARG A 179 -16.84 -4.94 19.59
N ARG A 180 -15.82 -5.55 20.19
CA ARG A 180 -15.40 -5.29 21.56
C ARG A 180 -14.95 -3.84 21.74
N LEU A 181 -14.02 -3.37 20.91
CA LEU A 181 -13.53 -1.99 20.91
C LEU A 181 -14.66 -0.98 20.70
N THR A 182 -15.63 -1.29 19.85
CA THR A 182 -16.83 -0.45 19.65
C THR A 182 -17.68 -0.35 20.92
N ARG A 183 -17.88 -1.46 21.65
CA ARG A 183 -18.63 -1.48 22.92
C ARG A 183 -17.89 -0.71 24.02
N GLU A 184 -16.58 -0.84 24.08
CA GLU A 184 -15.68 -0.14 25.01
C GLU A 184 -15.48 1.33 24.65
N ARG A 185 -15.96 1.75 23.46
CA ARG A 185 -15.78 3.10 22.89
C ARG A 185 -14.31 3.45 22.67
N ASP A 186 -13.45 2.46 22.54
CA ASP A 186 -12.03 2.64 22.26
C ASP A 186 -11.77 2.80 20.75
N ARG A 187 -12.10 3.99 20.26
CA ARG A 187 -11.88 4.34 18.86
C ARG A 187 -10.41 4.55 18.53
N ALA A 188 -9.58 4.87 19.53
CA ALA A 188 -8.17 5.16 19.32
C ALA A 188 -7.42 3.86 18.99
N THR A 189 -7.60 2.82 19.81
CA THR A 189 -7.02 1.49 19.57
C THR A 189 -7.55 0.88 18.28
N ALA A 190 -8.86 0.96 18.02
CA ALA A 190 -9.41 0.46 16.76
C ALA A 190 -8.80 1.16 15.53
N ARG A 191 -8.56 2.47 15.58
CA ARG A 191 -7.86 3.19 14.50
C ARG A 191 -6.40 2.76 14.39
N GLY A 192 -5.71 2.61 15.52
CA GLY A 192 -4.33 2.12 15.60
C GLY A 192 -4.15 0.75 14.93
N ILE A 193 -5.08 -0.18 15.16
CA ILE A 193 -5.06 -1.50 14.49
C ILE A 193 -5.17 -1.35 12.97
N VAL A 194 -6.12 -0.56 12.46
CA VAL A 194 -6.22 -0.35 11.00
C VAL A 194 -4.96 0.32 10.45
N GLN A 195 -4.36 1.24 11.20
CA GLN A 195 -3.10 1.88 10.83
C GLN A 195 -1.92 0.90 10.80
N HIS A 196 -1.85 -0.04 11.75
CA HIS A 196 -0.85 -1.11 11.78
C HIS A 196 -0.96 -1.98 10.52
N GLU A 197 -2.17 -2.45 10.19
CA GLU A 197 -2.37 -3.27 9.00
C GLU A 197 -2.08 -2.50 7.70
N LEU A 198 -2.39 -1.20 7.66
CA LEU A 198 -2.01 -0.34 6.54
C LEU A 198 -0.49 -0.15 6.46
N GLY A 199 0.23 -0.19 7.59
CA GLY A 199 1.69 -0.23 7.65
C GLY A 199 2.25 -1.43 6.88
N HIS A 200 1.70 -2.62 7.13
CA HIS A 200 2.04 -3.83 6.36
C HIS A 200 1.68 -3.72 4.88
N VAL A 201 0.52 -3.13 4.55
CA VAL A 201 0.15 -2.90 3.14
C VAL A 201 1.19 -2.06 2.43
N VAL A 202 1.70 -0.99 3.06
CA VAL A 202 2.66 -0.07 2.43
C VAL A 202 4.11 -0.52 2.53
N GLY A 203 4.41 -1.61 3.25
CA GLY A 203 5.71 -2.24 3.26
C GLY A 203 6.50 -2.14 4.58
N LEU A 204 5.84 -1.85 5.71
CA LEU A 204 6.49 -1.98 7.03
C LEU A 204 6.34 -3.40 7.58
N ASP A 205 7.40 -3.90 8.19
CA ASP A 205 7.38 -5.14 8.96
C ASP A 205 7.26 -4.84 10.47
N HIS A 206 7.06 -5.89 11.28
CA HIS A 206 7.08 -5.76 12.73
C HIS A 206 8.45 -5.33 13.24
N VAL A 207 8.43 -4.57 14.34
CA VAL A 207 9.62 -4.20 15.11
C VAL A 207 9.56 -4.78 16.51
N ASP A 208 10.71 -4.89 17.18
CA ASP A 208 10.79 -5.31 18.58
C ASP A 208 10.50 -4.17 19.58
N ASP A 209 10.52 -2.91 19.14
CA ASP A 209 10.28 -1.73 19.97
C ASP A 209 8.78 -1.57 20.26
N SER A 210 8.38 -1.87 21.51
CA SER A 210 6.99 -1.80 21.96
C SER A 210 6.38 -0.40 22.04
N SER A 211 7.18 0.65 21.84
CA SER A 211 6.67 2.02 21.70
C SER A 211 6.18 2.35 20.28
N GLN A 212 6.50 1.52 19.29
CA GLN A 212 6.06 1.69 17.92
C GLN A 212 4.71 1.01 17.69
N LEU A 213 3.90 1.59 16.80
CA LEU A 213 2.64 1.00 16.39
C LEU A 213 2.88 -0.29 15.60
N MET A 214 3.99 -0.41 14.86
CA MET A 214 4.39 -1.65 14.18
C MET A 214 4.97 -2.71 15.13
N TYR A 215 4.91 -2.54 16.44
CA TYR A 215 5.18 -3.65 17.36
C TYR A 215 4.13 -4.76 17.18
N ARG A 216 4.57 -6.03 17.17
CA ARG A 216 3.72 -7.18 16.80
C ARG A 216 2.49 -7.42 17.69
N GLU A 217 2.43 -6.81 18.88
CA GLU A 217 1.28 -6.94 19.81
C GLU A 217 0.71 -5.56 20.10
N THR A 218 -0.62 -5.44 20.26
CA THR A 218 -1.19 -4.16 20.69
C THR A 218 -0.70 -3.77 22.09
N ARG A 219 -0.28 -2.52 22.25
CA ARG A 219 0.16 -1.94 23.52
C ARG A 219 -0.76 -0.81 23.96
N ASP A 220 -1.13 -0.82 25.24
CA ASP A 220 -1.95 0.23 25.83
C ASP A 220 -1.29 1.60 25.64
N GLY A 221 -2.05 2.55 25.10
CA GLY A 221 -1.58 3.91 24.84
C GLY A 221 -0.88 4.13 23.48
N VAL A 222 -0.50 3.06 22.77
CA VAL A 222 0.09 3.16 21.41
C VAL A 222 -1.04 3.04 20.39
N THR A 223 -1.55 4.18 19.93
CA THR A 223 -2.77 4.26 19.09
C THR A 223 -2.62 5.13 17.83
N ASP A 224 -1.38 5.52 17.53
CA ASP A 224 -0.98 6.21 16.31
C ASP A 224 0.49 5.88 16.00
N TYR A 225 0.93 6.16 14.78
CA TYR A 225 2.32 5.99 14.36
C TYR A 225 3.25 6.80 15.25
N ALA A 226 4.25 6.12 15.83
CA ALA A 226 5.33 6.74 16.58
C ALA A 226 6.51 7.08 15.65
N ASP A 227 7.58 7.65 16.22
CA ASP A 227 8.65 8.24 15.44
C ASP A 227 9.35 7.26 14.50
N GLY A 228 9.51 6.00 14.93
CA GLY A 228 10.08 4.93 14.11
C GLY A 228 9.17 4.55 12.95
N ASP A 229 7.89 4.31 13.23
CA ASP A 229 6.88 4.05 12.21
C ASP A 229 6.86 5.17 11.16
N LEU A 230 6.87 6.44 11.59
CA LEU A 230 6.84 7.60 10.70
C LEU A 230 8.09 7.71 9.81
N ARG A 231 9.27 7.35 10.34
CA ARG A 231 10.50 7.24 9.52
C ARG A 231 10.36 6.14 8.48
N GLY A 232 9.89 4.96 8.88
CA GLY A 232 9.65 3.84 7.97
C GLY A 232 8.65 4.17 6.88
N LEU A 233 7.50 4.77 7.24
CA LEU A 233 6.44 5.14 6.30
C LEU A 233 6.91 6.18 5.28
N ALA A 234 7.75 7.13 5.70
CA ALA A 234 8.36 8.08 4.78
C ALA A 234 9.25 7.39 3.73
N ILE A 235 10.04 6.39 4.15
CA ILE A 235 10.87 5.58 3.24
C ILE A 235 9.99 4.72 2.32
N ALA A 236 8.98 4.06 2.87
CA ALA A 236 8.05 3.21 2.14
C ALA A 236 7.27 3.96 1.04
N GLY A 237 6.94 5.24 1.29
CA GLY A 237 6.30 6.11 0.32
C GLY A 237 7.24 6.84 -0.65
N ASP A 238 8.55 6.64 -0.53
CA ASP A 238 9.58 7.25 -1.40
C ASP A 238 9.99 6.34 -2.56
N GLY A 239 9.01 5.70 -3.20
CA GLY A 239 9.24 4.92 -4.42
C GLY A 239 9.54 5.83 -5.63
N PRO A 240 10.22 5.33 -6.66
CA PRO A 240 10.28 6.03 -7.94
C PRO A 240 8.90 6.02 -8.63
N CYS A 241 8.64 7.00 -9.51
CA CYS A 241 7.59 6.79 -10.52
C CYS A 241 8.00 5.59 -11.36
N LEU A 242 7.15 4.59 -11.49
CA LEU A 242 7.48 3.44 -12.31
C LEU A 242 7.30 3.84 -13.78
N PRO A 243 8.18 3.36 -14.68
CA PRO A 243 8.00 3.59 -16.10
C PRO A 243 6.61 3.16 -16.54
N ASP A 244 6.10 3.85 -17.54
CA ASP A 244 4.76 3.61 -18.08
C ASP A 244 4.58 2.19 -18.65
N ASP A 245 5.68 1.48 -18.84
CA ASP A 245 5.76 0.23 -19.57
C ASP A 245 5.36 -0.94 -18.68
#